data_AF-A0A7C2ZBK1-F1
#
_entry.id   AF-A0A7C2ZBK1-F1
#
_cell.length_a   1.000
_cell.length_b   1.000
_cell.length_c   1.000
_cell.angle_alpha   90.00
_cell.angle_beta   90.00
_cell.angle_gamma   90.00
#
_symmetry.space_group_name_H-M   'P 1'
#
loop_
_entity.id
_entity.type
_entity.pdbx_description
1 polymer ?
#
loop_
_entity_poly.entity_id
_entity_poly.type
_entity_poly.pdbx_seq_one_letter_code
_entity_poly.pdbx_strand_id
1 'polypeptide(L)'
;KDALRKRIIATDIDEQAIEAARQNARTAGVEHLIEFDVCDFADTEVPEGAGIIVMNPEYGLRLGDIEPLEKEYKRIGDFFKQRCTGYTGYLFIGNKDLSAKVGLKASRRMVFYNGNIECRLLKYELYKGTKQPRQ
;
A
#
# COMPACT_ATOMS: atom_id res chain seq x y z
N LYS A 1 -24.57 -17.16 -3.14
CA LYS A 1 -23.35 -16.39 -3.51
C LYS A 1 -22.68 -16.01 -2.20
N ASP A 2 -21.56 -16.64 -1.87
CA ASP A 2 -20.89 -16.44 -0.59
C ASP A 2 -20.29 -15.03 -0.54
N ALA A 3 -20.90 -14.17 0.28
CA ALA A 3 -20.31 -12.87 0.59
C ALA A 3 -19.04 -13.10 1.43
N LEU A 4 -17.95 -12.43 1.07
CA LEU A 4 -16.74 -12.44 1.89
C LEU A 4 -17.07 -11.94 3.30
N ARG A 5 -16.56 -12.63 4.32
CA ARG A 5 -16.71 -12.21 5.72
C ARG A 5 -15.98 -10.89 6.05
N LYS A 6 -15.16 -10.37 5.12
CA LYS A 6 -14.34 -9.18 5.26
C LYS A 6 -14.39 -8.37 3.97
N ARG A 7 -14.37 -7.04 4.10
CA ARG A 7 -14.41 -6.08 2.98
C ARG A 7 -13.06 -6.06 2.26
N ILE A 8 -13.08 -5.91 0.94
CA ILE A 8 -11.91 -5.54 0.12
C ILE A 8 -12.16 -4.13 -0.38
N ILE A 9 -11.26 -3.21 -0.05
CA ILE A 9 -11.37 -1.79 -0.41
C ILE A 9 -10.18 -1.46 -1.32
N ALA A 10 -10.46 -0.83 -2.46
CA ALA A 10 -9.46 -0.39 -3.43
C ALA A 10 -9.68 1.08 -3.77
N THR A 11 -8.66 1.91 -3.53
CA THR A 11 -8.73 3.35 -3.76
C THR A 11 -7.52 3.83 -4.54
N ASP A 12 -7.73 4.86 -5.35
CA ASP A 12 -6.69 5.59 -6.07
C ASP A 12 -7.17 7.04 -6.23
N ILE A 13 -6.23 7.97 -6.37
CA ILE A 13 -6.56 9.38 -6.63
C ILE A 13 -6.95 9.60 -8.09
N ASP A 14 -6.53 8.71 -8.99
CA ASP A 14 -6.87 8.74 -10.41
C ASP A 14 -8.19 7.99 -10.68
N GLU A 15 -9.22 8.76 -11.03
CA GLU A 15 -10.52 8.23 -11.43
C GLU A 15 -10.44 7.25 -12.60
N GLN A 16 -9.53 7.48 -13.56
CA GLN A 16 -9.36 6.59 -14.70
C GLN A 16 -8.78 5.24 -14.28
N ALA A 17 -7.86 5.24 -13.30
CA ALA A 17 -7.30 4.02 -12.74
C ALA A 17 -8.37 3.20 -12.01
N ILE A 18 -9.25 3.86 -11.26
CA ILE A 18 -10.37 3.20 -10.56
C ILE A 18 -11.37 2.60 -11.55
N GLU A 19 -11.74 3.32 -12.61
CA GLU A 19 -12.66 2.78 -13.62
C GLU A 19 -12.03 1.58 -14.36
N ALA A 20 -10.75 1.67 -14.72
CA ALA A 20 -10.03 0.55 -15.31
C ALA A 20 -9.96 -0.66 -14.36
N ALA A 21 -9.69 -0.44 -13.07
CA ALA A 21 -9.65 -1.49 -12.07
C ALA A 21 -11.02 -2.17 -11.89
N ARG A 22 -12.10 -1.38 -11.88
CA ARG A 22 -13.49 -1.87 -11.80
C ARG A 22 -13.84 -2.73 -13.02
N GLN A 23 -13.50 -2.26 -14.23
CA GLN A 23 -13.73 -3.01 -15.46
C GLN A 23 -12.91 -4.32 -15.52
N ASN A 24 -11.66 -4.30 -15.03
CA ASN A 24 -10.83 -5.49 -14.91
C ASN A 24 -11.43 -6.49 -13.92
N ALA A 25 -11.88 -6.02 -12.75
CA ALA A 25 -12.53 -6.85 -11.75
C ALA A 25 -13.86 -7.45 -12.25
N ARG A 26 -14.62 -6.68 -13.03
CA ARG A 26 -15.84 -7.17 -13.70
C ARG A 26 -15.51 -8.27 -14.70
N THR A 27 -14.50 -8.06 -15.53
CA THR A 27 -14.03 -9.06 -16.50
C THR A 27 -13.55 -10.35 -15.82
N ALA A 28 -12.90 -10.23 -14.66
CA ALA A 28 -12.48 -11.36 -13.84
C ALA A 28 -13.63 -11.98 -13.00
N GLY A 29 -14.85 -11.42 -13.04
CA GLY A 29 -16.01 -11.92 -12.30
C GLY A 29 -16.01 -11.63 -10.79
N VAL A 30 -15.12 -10.75 -10.31
CA VAL A 30 -14.90 -10.47 -8.87
C VAL A 30 -15.27 -9.05 -8.44
N GLU A 31 -15.79 -8.20 -9.34
CA GLU A 31 -16.20 -6.82 -9.02
C GLU A 31 -17.03 -6.73 -7.74
N HIS A 32 -18.05 -7.58 -7.60
CA HIS A 32 -18.97 -7.61 -6.45
C HIS A 32 -18.32 -7.94 -5.10
N LEU A 33 -17.02 -8.26 -5.08
CA LEU A 33 -16.24 -8.52 -3.88
C LEU A 33 -15.40 -7.31 -3.43
N ILE A 34 -15.33 -6.26 -4.26
CA ILE A 34 -14.41 -5.12 -4.08
C ILE A 34 -15.21 -3.82 -4.05
N GLU A 35 -14.96 -3.01 -3.03
CA GLU A 35 -15.46 -1.65 -2.90
C GLU A 35 -14.40 -0.70 -3.50
N PHE A 36 -14.78 0.01 -4.56
CA PHE A 36 -13.90 0.96 -5.27
C PHE A 36 -14.30 2.39 -4.93
N ASP A 37 -13.31 3.24 -4.63
CA ASP A 37 -13.52 4.67 -4.39
C ASP A 37 -12.36 5.51 -4.95
N VAL A 38 -12.64 6.77 -5.30
CA VAL A 38 -11.64 7.73 -5.80
C VAL A 38 -11.25 8.65 -4.66
N CYS A 39 -10.07 8.45 -4.09
CA CYS A 39 -9.56 9.29 -3.03
C CYS A 39 -8.03 9.19 -2.91
N ASP A 40 -7.43 10.17 -2.24
CA ASP A 40 -6.06 10.04 -1.78
C ASP A 40 -5.96 8.88 -0.77
N PHE A 41 -4.87 8.11 -0.80
CA PHE A 41 -4.71 6.96 0.09
C PHE A 41 -4.74 7.36 1.57
N ALA A 42 -4.38 8.60 1.92
CA ALA A 42 -4.39 9.09 3.30
C ALA A 42 -5.82 9.23 3.85
N ASP A 43 -6.81 9.33 2.95
CA ASP A 43 -8.23 9.50 3.25
C ASP A 43 -9.03 8.20 3.12
N THR A 44 -8.41 7.09 2.67
CA THR A 44 -9.04 5.78 2.57
C THR A 44 -9.66 5.36 3.91
N GLU A 45 -10.92 4.89 3.86
CA GLU A 45 -11.56 4.28 5.02
C GLU A 45 -10.81 3.00 5.41
N VAL A 46 -10.23 2.98 6.61
CA VAL A 46 -9.61 1.78 7.20
C VAL A 46 -10.57 1.22 8.25
N PRO A 47 -11.20 0.04 8.02
CA PRO A 47 -12.11 -0.56 8.98
C PRO A 47 -11.47 -0.82 10.35
N GLU A 48 -12.28 -0.88 11.40
CA GLU A 48 -11.74 -1.23 12.72
C GLU A 48 -11.26 -2.69 12.78
N GLY A 49 -10.26 -2.93 13.63
CA GLY A 49 -9.73 -4.25 13.91
C GLY A 49 -8.38 -4.50 13.23
N ALA A 50 -8.26 -5.66 12.60
CA ALA A 50 -7.03 -6.09 11.94
C ALA A 50 -7.31 -6.50 10.50
N GLY A 51 -6.34 -6.22 9.64
CA GLY A 51 -6.39 -6.55 8.24
C GLY A 51 -5.03 -6.42 7.58
N ILE A 52 -5.04 -6.41 6.25
CA ILE A 52 -3.87 -6.24 5.41
C ILE A 52 -4.08 -4.99 4.56
N ILE A 53 -3.06 -4.15 4.49
CA ILE A 53 -2.96 -3.05 3.52
C ILE A 53 -1.85 -3.40 2.55
N VAL A 54 -2.10 -3.24 1.26
CA VAL A 54 -1.11 -3.44 0.21
C VAL A 54 -1.09 -2.18 -0.66
N MET A 55 0.09 -1.62 -0.86
CA MET A 55 0.28 -0.43 -1.69
C MET A 55 1.39 -0.67 -2.71
N ASN A 56 1.16 -0.21 -3.94
CA ASN A 56 2.13 -0.19 -5.02
C ASN A 56 2.30 1.27 -5.51
N PRO A 57 2.94 2.15 -4.71
CA PRO A 57 3.15 3.53 -5.10
C PRO A 57 4.09 3.64 -6.29
N GLU A 58 4.13 4.83 -6.89
CA GLU A 58 5.11 5.16 -7.90
C GLU A 58 6.55 4.95 -7.38
N TYR A 59 7.42 4.45 -8.27
CA TYR A 59 8.80 4.07 -7.91
C TYR A 59 9.88 4.76 -8.75
N GLY A 60 9.54 5.88 -9.40
CA GLY A 60 10.53 6.83 -9.94
C GLY A 60 11.46 6.29 -11.02
N LEU A 61 10.96 5.46 -11.94
CA LEU A 61 11.76 4.92 -13.05
C LEU A 61 12.16 5.97 -14.10
N ARG A 62 11.51 7.14 -14.12
CA ARG A 62 11.82 8.24 -15.03
C ARG A 62 12.76 9.20 -14.29
N LEU A 63 13.97 9.39 -14.85
CA LEU A 63 14.95 10.37 -14.38
C LEU A 63 14.29 11.75 -14.26
N GLY A 64 14.20 12.32 -13.05
CA GLY A 64 13.72 13.69 -12.89
C GLY A 64 13.33 14.08 -11.47
N ASP A 65 12.34 13.41 -10.89
CA ASP A 65 11.65 13.92 -9.69
C ASP A 65 11.66 12.94 -8.51
N ILE A 66 12.80 12.89 -7.81
CA ILE A 66 12.93 12.08 -6.57
C ILE A 66 12.24 12.77 -5.39
N GLU A 67 12.31 14.10 -5.28
CA GLU A 67 11.75 14.83 -4.13
C GLU A 67 10.24 14.63 -3.91
N PRO A 68 9.37 14.68 -4.94
CA PRO A 68 7.95 14.39 -4.78
C PRO A 68 7.72 12.97 -4.26
N LEU A 69 8.49 11.99 -4.75
CA LEU A 69 8.42 10.61 -4.28
C LEU A 69 8.87 10.47 -2.83
N GLU A 70 9.89 11.19 -2.39
CA GLU A 70 10.29 11.18 -0.98
C GLU A 70 9.16 11.69 -0.06
N LYS A 71 8.48 12.77 -0.47
CA LYS A 71 7.33 13.31 0.26
C LYS A 71 6.19 12.30 0.32
N GLU A 72 5.90 11.64 -0.80
CA GLU A 72 4.84 10.65 -0.88
C GLU A 72 5.11 9.44 0.02
N TYR A 73 6.35 8.93 0.02
CA TYR A 73 6.72 7.81 0.88
C TYR A 73 6.70 8.19 2.36
N LYS A 74 7.01 9.45 2.70
CA LYS A 74 6.81 9.96 4.06
C LYS A 74 5.33 9.96 4.43
N ARG A 75 4.44 10.43 3.54
CA ARG A 75 2.98 10.42 3.75
C ARG A 75 2.45 9.00 3.96
N ILE A 76 2.95 8.01 3.22
CA ILE A 76 2.62 6.59 3.43
C ILE A 76 3.01 6.13 4.85
N GLY A 77 4.21 6.51 5.30
CA GLY A 77 4.66 6.25 6.66
C GLY A 77 3.74 6.86 7.74
N ASP A 78 3.30 8.09 7.52
CA ASP A 78 2.39 8.81 8.41
C ASP A 78 1.00 8.16 8.42
N PHE A 79 0.46 7.80 7.26
CA PHE A 79 -0.80 7.06 7.11
C PHE A 79 -0.75 5.70 7.84
N PHE A 80 0.33 4.94 7.66
CA PHE A 80 0.53 3.67 8.35
C PHE A 80 0.53 3.81 9.88
N LYS A 81 1.14 4.89 10.41
CA LYS A 81 1.18 5.15 11.86
C LYS A 81 -0.16 5.64 12.41
N GLN A 82 -0.83 6.54 11.69
CA GLN A 82 -1.98 7.27 12.21
C GLN A 82 -3.30 6.54 11.99
N ARG A 83 -3.47 5.89 10.83
CA ARG A 83 -4.75 5.30 10.41
C ARG A 83 -4.76 3.78 10.40
N CYS A 84 -3.60 3.16 10.22
CA CYS A 84 -3.51 1.72 9.94
C CYS A 84 -3.02 0.89 11.13
N THR A 85 -3.18 1.40 12.35
CA THR A 85 -2.69 0.68 13.53
C THR A 85 -3.52 -0.58 13.78
N GLY A 86 -2.85 -1.70 14.03
CA GLY A 86 -3.44 -3.04 14.14
C GLY A 86 -3.32 -3.89 12.87
N TYR A 87 -2.88 -3.28 11.76
CA TYR A 87 -2.79 -3.95 10.46
C TYR A 87 -1.40 -4.50 10.15
N THR A 88 -1.33 -5.37 9.14
CA THR A 88 -0.08 -5.68 8.43
C THR A 88 -0.02 -4.85 7.16
N GLY A 89 1.00 -4.00 7.03
CA GLY A 89 1.23 -3.20 5.83
C GLY A 89 2.20 -3.89 4.88
N TYR A 90 1.91 -3.84 3.59
CA TYR A 90 2.80 -4.24 2.51
C TYR A 90 3.01 -3.08 1.54
N LEU A 91 4.27 -2.75 1.27
CA LEU A 91 4.64 -1.70 0.33
C LEU A 91 5.55 -2.28 -0.75
N PHE A 92 5.10 -2.24 -2.00
CA PHE A 92 5.90 -2.65 -3.16
C PHE A 92 6.69 -1.45 -3.68
N ILE A 93 8.01 -1.59 -3.77
CA ILE A 93 8.92 -0.49 -4.12
C ILE A 93 9.88 -0.91 -5.22
N GLY A 94 10.19 -0.02 -6.14
CA GLY A 94 11.22 -0.22 -7.18
C GLY A 94 12.56 0.45 -6.87
N ASN A 95 12.63 1.30 -5.85
CA ASN A 95 13.87 1.97 -5.42
C ASN A 95 14.10 1.80 -3.92
N LYS A 96 15.24 1.22 -3.54
CA LYS A 96 15.61 0.96 -2.14
C LYS A 96 15.74 2.24 -1.31
N ASP A 97 16.14 3.35 -1.92
CA ASP A 97 16.39 4.62 -1.21
C ASP A 97 15.09 5.24 -0.69
N LEU A 98 13.99 5.06 -1.43
CA LEU A 98 12.65 5.50 -1.02
C LEU A 98 12.16 4.76 0.23
N SER A 99 12.66 3.53 0.49
CA SER A 99 12.27 2.77 1.69
C SER A 99 12.65 3.45 3.00
N ALA A 100 13.69 4.30 3.01
CA ALA A 100 14.09 5.05 4.19
C ALA A 100 13.09 6.17 4.52
N LYS A 101 12.42 6.73 3.51
CA LYS A 101 11.50 7.87 3.65
C LYS A 101 10.17 7.51 4.31
N VAL A 102 9.79 6.22 4.28
CA VAL A 102 8.63 5.68 5.02
C VAL A 102 8.78 5.88 6.54
N GLY A 103 10.00 6.01 7.06
CA GLY A 103 10.20 6.27 8.49
C GLY A 103 9.67 5.16 9.42
N LEU A 104 9.58 3.93 8.89
CA LEU A 104 9.18 2.71 9.58
C LEU A 104 10.18 1.59 9.29
N LYS A 105 10.44 0.73 10.27
CA LYS A 105 11.31 -0.45 10.10
C LYS A 105 10.49 -1.61 9.52
N ALA A 106 10.78 -2.00 8.29
CA ALA A 106 10.20 -3.20 7.70
C ALA A 106 10.61 -4.46 8.50
N SER A 107 9.64 -5.32 8.84
CA SER A 107 9.87 -6.60 9.53
C SER A 107 10.36 -7.69 8.58
N ARG A 108 10.05 -7.59 7.29
CA ARG A 108 10.55 -8.46 6.24
C ARG A 108 10.74 -7.68 4.94
N ARG A 109 11.74 -8.10 4.16
CA ARG A 109 11.97 -7.60 2.79
C ARG A 109 12.05 -8.80 1.86
N MET A 110 11.25 -8.80 0.79
CA MET A 110 11.21 -9.85 -0.21
C MET A 110 11.59 -9.24 -1.56
N VAL A 111 12.56 -9.84 -2.25
CA VAL A 111 13.01 -9.37 -3.58
C VAL A 111 12.11 -9.95 -4.65
N PHE A 112 11.73 -9.10 -5.60
CA PHE A 112 10.93 -9.40 -6.78
C PHE A 112 11.59 -8.78 -8.02
N TYR A 113 11.14 -9.19 -9.20
CA TYR A 113 11.57 -8.60 -10.46
C TYR A 113 10.34 -8.24 -11.29
N ASN A 114 10.19 -6.96 -11.65
CA ASN A 114 9.21 -6.50 -12.63
C ASN A 114 9.92 -6.32 -13.98
N GLY A 115 9.91 -7.37 -14.81
CA GLY A 115 10.83 -7.47 -15.93
C GLY A 115 12.28 -7.47 -15.45
N ASN A 116 13.10 -6.53 -15.95
CA ASN A 116 14.51 -6.40 -15.56
C ASN A 116 14.72 -5.45 -14.36
N ILE A 117 13.65 -4.96 -13.73
CA ILE A 117 13.72 -4.03 -12.61
C ILE A 117 13.62 -4.82 -11.31
N GLU A 118 14.67 -4.74 -10.47
CA GLU A 118 14.60 -5.27 -9.10
C GLU A 118 13.60 -4.43 -8.28
N CYS A 119 12.57 -5.09 -7.78
CA CYS A 119 11.60 -4.51 -6.87
C CYS A 119 11.67 -5.24 -5.52
N ARG A 120 11.10 -4.63 -4.48
CA ARG A 120 11.02 -5.22 -3.14
C ARG A 120 9.63 -5.05 -2.58
N LEU A 121 9.08 -6.12 -2.01
CA LEU A 121 7.91 -6.05 -1.15
C LEU A 121 8.38 -5.93 0.30
N LEU A 122 8.05 -4.82 0.92
CA LEU A 122 8.36 -4.53 2.33
C LEU A 122 7.14 -4.88 3.18
N LYS A 123 7.34 -5.68 4.22
CA LYS A 123 6.31 -5.97 5.23
C LYS A 123 6.52 -5.08 6.46
N TYR A 124 5.43 -4.51 6.97
CA TYR A 124 5.38 -3.74 8.20
C TYR A 124 4.37 -4.36 9.17
N GLU A 125 4.76 -4.45 10.43
CA GLU A 125 3.84 -4.76 11.53
C GLU A 125 3.44 -3.42 12.15
N LEU A 126 2.18 -3.01 11.96
CA LEU A 126 1.68 -1.70 12.39
C LEU A 126 0.99 -1.86 13.73
N TYR A 127 1.71 -1.69 14.85
CA TYR A 127 1.16 -1.82 16.21
C TYR A 127 1.19 -0.46 16.94
N LYS A 128 0.35 -0.31 17.97
CA LYS A 128 0.42 0.85 18.87
C LYS A 128 1.74 0.79 19.64
N GLY A 129 2.55 1.86 19.55
CA GLY A 129 3.79 2.02 20.33
C GLY A 129 5.08 1.57 19.63
N THR A 130 6.21 1.72 20.32
CA THR A 130 7.54 1.33 19.83
C THR A 130 7.76 -0.17 20.07
N LYS A 131 8.31 -0.90 19.08
CA LYS A 131 8.73 -2.29 19.30
C LYS A 131 9.80 -2.27 20.38
N GLN A 132 9.57 -2.92 21.51
CA GLN A 132 10.69 -3.25 22.40
C GLN A 132 11.66 -4.14 21.60
N PRO A 133 12.96 -3.84 21.62
CA PRO A 133 13.93 -4.73 21.00
C PRO A 133 13.80 -6.11 21.65
N ARG A 134 13.73 -7.16 20.82
CA ARG A 134 13.89 -8.53 21.33
C ARG A 134 15.25 -8.60 22.00
N GLN A 135 15.25 -8.94 23.30
CA GLN A 135 16.45 -9.33 24.04
C GLN A 135 17.12 -10.53 23.36
#